data_AF-A0A662L992-F1
#
_entry.id   AF-A0A662L992-F1
#
_cell.length_a   1.000
_cell.length_b   1.000
_cell.length_c   1.000
_cell.angle_alpha   90.00
_cell.angle_beta   90.00
_cell.angle_gamma   90.00
#
_symmetry.space_group_name_H-M   'P 1'
#
loop_
_entity.id
_entity.type
_entity.pdbx_description
1 polymer ?
#
loop_
_entity_poly.entity_id
_entity_poly.type
_entity_poly.pdbx_seq_one_letter_code
_entity_poly.pdbx_strand_id
1 'polypeptide(L)'
;MLTRCPNCKKEFIIGDELIGECPHCKIKLMFKGKDEIIEKVNIMEIERKVDEITSQEKLSEIDKTIINDLKIEEDMDKIEEEIDKL
;
A
#
# COMPACT_ATOMS: atom_id res chain seq x y z
N MET A 1 -17.66 -17.65 -25.35
CA MET A 1 -18.32 -16.53 -24.65
C MET A 1 -18.41 -15.32 -25.57
N LEU A 2 -19.59 -14.72 -25.75
CA LEU A 2 -19.71 -13.46 -26.50
C LEU A 2 -19.17 -12.32 -25.64
N THR A 3 -18.25 -11.52 -26.17
CA THR A 3 -17.69 -10.36 -25.48
C THR A 3 -17.68 -9.14 -26.40
N ARG A 4 -17.46 -7.97 -25.81
CA ARG A 4 -17.28 -6.71 -26.53
C ARG A 4 -15.88 -6.17 -26.32
N CYS A 5 -15.18 -5.85 -27.41
CA CYS A 5 -13.83 -5.29 -27.33
C CYS A 5 -13.86 -3.91 -26.64
N PRO A 6 -13.07 -3.68 -25.57
CA PRO A 6 -13.04 -2.38 -24.90
C PRO A 6 -12.43 -1.27 -25.78
N ASN A 7 -11.57 -1.64 -26.74
CA ASN A 7 -10.93 -0.71 -27.68
C ASN A 7 -11.84 -0.34 -28.85
N CYS A 8 -12.17 -1.30 -29.73
CA CYS A 8 -12.92 -1.01 -30.97
C CYS A 8 -14.44 -1.20 -30.86
N LYS A 9 -14.96 -1.57 -29.68
CA LYS A 9 -16.39 -1.73 -29.36
C LYS A 9 -17.16 -2.78 -30.17
N LYS A 10 -16.49 -3.55 -31.05
CA LYS A 10 -17.07 -4.67 -31.79
C LYS A 10 -17.20 -5.91 -30.91
N GLU A 11 -18.22 -6.70 -31.18
CA GLU A 11 -18.48 -7.97 -30.50
C GLU A 11 -17.78 -9.12 -31.22
N PHE A 12 -17.30 -10.09 -30.45
CA PHE A 12 -16.66 -11.28 -30.97
C PHE A 12 -16.76 -12.44 -29.97
N ILE A 13 -16.51 -13.65 -30.44
CA ILE A 13 -16.56 -14.86 -29.63
C ILE A 13 -15.15 -15.18 -29.14
N ILE A 14 -15.04 -15.44 -27.83
CA ILE A 14 -13.83 -15.96 -27.20
C ILE A 14 -14.04 -17.44 -26.86
N GLY A 15 -12.99 -18.25 -27.03
CA GLY A 15 -12.92 -19.63 -26.53
C GLY A 15 -12.56 -19.69 -25.04
N ASP A 16 -11.84 -20.74 -24.64
CA ASP A 16 -11.40 -20.99 -23.26
C ASP A 16 -10.02 -20.39 -22.95
N GLU A 17 -9.49 -19.58 -23.87
CA GLU A 17 -8.18 -18.93 -23.76
C GLU A 17 -8.22 -17.75 -22.77
N LEU A 18 -7.22 -17.66 -21.89
CA LEU A 18 -7.08 -16.55 -20.94
C LEU A 18 -6.49 -15.28 -21.58
N ILE A 19 -5.77 -15.43 -22.68
CA ILE A 19 -5.10 -14.33 -23.40
C ILE A 19 -5.36 -14.52 -24.88
N GLY A 20 -5.70 -13.45 -25.59
CA GLY A 20 -5.86 -13.48 -27.03
C GLY A 20 -5.93 -12.09 -27.63
N GLU A 21 -6.17 -12.01 -28.94
CA GLU A 21 -6.24 -10.74 -29.66
C GLU A 21 -7.66 -10.47 -30.16
N CYS A 22 -8.07 -9.20 -30.15
CA CYS A 22 -9.32 -8.81 -30.80
C CYS A 22 -9.22 -9.07 -32.31
N PRO A 23 -10.15 -9.83 -32.93
CA PRO A 23 -10.10 -10.12 -34.36
C PRO A 23 -10.11 -8.87 -35.25
N HIS A 24 -10.70 -7.77 -34.77
CA HIS A 24 -10.93 -6.55 -35.54
C HIS A 24 -9.82 -5.51 -35.42
N CYS A 25 -9.24 -5.32 -34.23
CA CYS A 25 -8.25 -4.27 -33.98
C CYS A 25 -6.90 -4.79 -33.47
N LYS A 26 -6.74 -6.12 -33.34
CA LYS A 26 -5.49 -6.80 -32.96
C LYS A 26 -4.88 -6.37 -31.64
N ILE A 27 -5.66 -5.72 -30.78
CA ILE A 27 -5.23 -5.41 -29.42
C ILE A 27 -5.19 -6.71 -28.61
N LYS A 28 -4.13 -6.90 -27.82
CA LYS A 28 -4.03 -7.99 -26.87
C LYS A 28 -5.00 -7.75 -25.71
N LEU A 29 -5.76 -8.79 -25.37
CA LEU A 29 -6.78 -8.78 -24.32
C LEU A 29 -6.54 -9.96 -23.39
N MET A 30 -6.92 -9.76 -22.14
CA MET A 30 -6.98 -10.81 -21.13
C MET A 30 -8.45 -11.09 -20.83
N PHE A 31 -8.81 -12.36 -20.77
CA PHE A 31 -10.16 -12.83 -20.56
C PHE A 31 -10.27 -13.52 -19.21
N LYS A 32 -11.44 -13.39 -18.58
CA LYS A 32 -11.72 -14.05 -17.30
C LYS A 32 -11.71 -15.56 -17.48
N GLY A 33 -10.99 -16.29 -16.62
CA GLY A 33 -11.02 -17.74 -16.58
C GLY A 33 -12.38 -18.30 -16.13
N LYS A 34 -12.75 -19.51 -16.58
CA LYS A 34 -14.03 -20.15 -16.23
C LYS A 34 -14.25 -20.26 -14.71
N ASP A 35 -13.19 -20.50 -13.96
CA ASP A 35 -13.23 -20.70 -12.49
C ASP A 35 -12.51 -19.57 -11.72
N GLU A 36 -12.27 -18.43 -12.37
CA GLU A 36 -11.57 -17.31 -11.73
C GLU A 36 -12.50 -16.57 -10.76
N ILE A 37 -12.13 -16.56 -9.49
CA ILE A 37 -12.80 -15.80 -8.44
C ILE A 37 -12.23 -14.39 -8.45
N ILE A 38 -13.07 -13.41 -8.81
CA ILE A 38 -12.72 -11.98 -8.72
C ILE A 38 -13.27 -11.46 -7.40
N GLU A 39 -12.38 -11.29 -6.42
CA GLU A 39 -12.71 -10.64 -5.16
C GLU A 39 -12.48 -9.14 -5.28
N LYS A 40 -13.47 -8.35 -4.86
CA LYS A 40 -13.34 -6.88 -4.83
C LYS A 40 -12.68 -6.49 -3.52
N VAL A 41 -11.45 -6.00 -3.60
CA VAL A 41 -10.72 -5.48 -2.44
C VAL A 41 -11.05 -4.01 -2.24
N ASN A 42 -11.53 -3.63 -1.05
CA ASN A 42 -11.79 -2.24 -0.69
C ASN A 42 -10.51 -1.60 -0.13
N ILE A 43 -9.71 -1.00 -1.01
CA ILE A 43 -8.42 -0.39 -0.66
C ILE A 43 -8.60 0.71 0.41
N MET A 44 -9.64 1.53 0.29
CA MET A 44 -9.89 2.64 1.22
C MET A 44 -10.15 2.17 2.66
N GLU A 45 -10.81 1.02 2.83
CA GLU A 45 -11.02 0.45 4.17
C GLU A 45 -9.72 -0.10 4.77
N ILE A 46 -8.87 -0.68 3.93
CA ILE A 46 -7.55 -1.18 4.35
C ILE A 46 -6.68 -0.01 4.79
N GLU A 47 -6.61 1.06 3.99
CA GLU A 47 -5.86 2.28 4.33
C GLU A 47 -6.31 2.86 5.66
N ARG A 48 -7.62 3.00 5.87
CA ARG A 48 -8.15 3.48 7.15
C ARG A 48 -7.72 2.62 8.34
N LYS A 49 -7.74 1.29 8.21
CA LYS A 49 -7.29 0.37 9.27
C LYS A 49 -5.79 0.49 9.53
N VAL A 50 -4.99 0.71 8.49
CA VAL A 50 -3.54 0.94 8.63
C VAL A 50 -3.27 2.25 9.39
N ASP A 51 -3.99 3.32 9.07
CA ASP A 51 -3.89 4.59 9.77
C ASP A 51 -4.30 4.48 11.24
N GLU A 52 -5.35 3.71 11.55
CA GLU A 52 -5.79 3.44 12.93
C GLU A 52 -4.73 2.70 13.74
N ILE A 53 -4.06 1.69 13.15
CA ILE A 53 -3.00 0.92 13.81
C ILE A 53 -1.77 1.80 14.08
N THR A 54 -1.31 2.54 13.07
CA THR A 54 -0.11 3.39 13.18
C THR A 54 -0.33 4.59 14.10
N SER A 55 -1.56 5.07 14.23
CA SER A 55 -1.91 6.17 15.14
C SER A 55 -1.83 5.79 16.63
N GLN A 56 -1.78 4.50 16.97
CA GLN A 56 -1.62 4.03 18.35
C GLN A 56 -0.17 4.13 18.86
N GLU A 57 0.81 4.36 17.99
CA GLU A 57 2.21 4.67 18.38
C GLU A 57 2.45 6.17 18.59
N LYS A 58 1.40 6.96 18.86
CA LYS A 58 1.62 8.26 19.49
C LYS A 58 2.09 8.00 20.92
N LEU A 59 3.41 8.05 21.12
CA LEU A 59 4.07 8.21 22.42
C LEU A 59 3.12 8.94 23.35
N SER A 60 2.72 8.26 24.42
CA SER A 60 1.80 8.85 25.40
C SER A 60 2.40 10.17 25.88
N GLU A 61 1.58 11.13 26.30
CA GLU A 61 2.09 12.39 26.84
C GLU A 61 3.10 12.15 27.99
N ILE A 62 2.92 11.04 28.72
CA ILE A 62 3.83 10.53 29.74
C ILE A 62 5.22 10.25 29.15
N ASP A 63 5.31 9.56 28.00
CA ASP A 63 6.60 9.24 27.36
C ASP A 63 7.36 10.51 26.93
N LYS A 64 6.64 11.55 26.48
CA LYS A 64 7.23 12.85 26.16
C LYS A 64 7.71 13.60 27.40
N THR A 65 7.00 13.44 28.52
CA THR A 65 7.37 14.07 29.79
C THR A 65 8.60 13.40 30.38
N ILE A 66 8.71 12.07 30.31
CA ILE A 66 9.89 11.31 30.75
C ILE A 66 11.14 11.73 29.95
N ILE A 67 11.03 11.91 28.63
CA ILE A 67 12.15 12.39 27.80
C ILE A 67 12.62 13.79 28.23
N ASN A 68 11.68 14.69 28.57
CA ASN A 68 12.02 16.04 29.04
C ASN A 68 12.59 16.04 30.47
N ASP A 69 12.08 15.19 31.36
CA ASP A 69 12.54 15.08 32.75
C ASP A 69 13.90 14.39 32.88
N LEU A 70 14.30 13.60 31.87
CA LEU A 70 15.60 12.92 31.85
C LEU A 70 16.79 13.87 31.64
N LYS A 71 16.61 15.18 31.45
CA LYS A 71 17.68 16.20 31.37
C LYS A 71 18.91 15.76 30.56
N ILE A 72 18.68 14.98 29.51
CA ILE A 72 19.75 14.33 28.73
C ILE A 72 20.67 15.38 28.13
N GLU A 73 20.14 16.55 27.76
CA GLU A 73 20.92 17.67 27.26
C GLU A 73 21.92 18.21 28.30
N GLU A 74 21.49 18.45 29.55
CA GLU A 74 22.39 18.96 30.61
C GLU A 74 23.46 17.94 31.02
N ASP A 75 23.18 16.65 30.91
CA ASP A 75 24.14 15.60 31.24
C ASP A 75 25.09 15.28 30.09
N MET A 76 24.68 15.48 28.83
CA MET A 76 25.54 15.39 27.66
C MET A 76 26.59 16.52 27.63
N ASP A 77 26.20 17.76 27.94
CA ASP A 77 27.13 18.90 28.00
C ASP A 77 28.26 18.67 29.02
N LYS A 78 27.94 18.07 30.17
CA LYS A 78 28.95 17.72 31.19
C LYS A 78 29.89 16.62 30.74
N ILE A 79 29.38 15.61 30.03
CA ILE A 79 30.19 14.52 29.48
C ILE A 79 31.14 15.08 28.42
N GLU A 80 30.68 16.00 27.56
CA GLU A 80 31.50 16.63 26.53
C GLU A 80 32.61 17.49 27.15
N GLU A 81 32.31 18.26 28.19
CA GLU A 81 33.32 19.01 28.96
C GLU A 81 34.37 18.12 29.66
N GLU A 82 34.01 16.90 30.07
CA GLU A 82 34.96 15.95 30.67
C GLU A 82 35.84 15.28 29.61
N ILE A 83 35.29 15.00 28.42
CA ILE A 83 36.05 14.45 27.29
C ILE A 83 37.09 15.47 26.79
N ASP A 84 36.73 16.76 26.71
CA ASP A 84 37.65 17.83 26.29
C ASP A 84 38.82 18.07 27.26
N LYS A 85 38.76 17.50 28.48
CA LYS A 85 39.82 17.59 29.50
C LYS A 85 40.82 16.42 29.47
N LEU A 86 40.58 15.39 28.63
CA LEU A 86 41.45 14.22 28.43
C LEU A 86 42.47 14.45 27.29
#